data_AF-A0A158S2G2-F1
#
_entry.id   AF-A0A158S2G2-F1
#
_cell.length_a   1.000
_cell.length_b   1.000
_cell.length_c   1.000
_cell.angle_alpha   90.00
_cell.angle_beta   90.00
_cell.angle_gamma   90.00
#
_symmetry.space_group_name_H-M   'P 1'
#
loop_
_entity.id
_entity.type
_entity.pdbx_description
1 polymer ?
#
loop_
_entity_poly.entity_id
_entity_poly.type
_entity_poly.pdbx_seq_one_letter_code
_entity_poly.pdbx_strand_id
1 'polypeptide(L)' 'MHNANSSRGLSPRRAELTSFDRAYNVALRARRQTGMRQFIVRTGNSFQPIRTSCLAPGNDEVVLALVA' A
#
# COMPACT_ATOMS: atom_id res chain seq x y z
N MET A 1 -11.94 16.13 1.39
CA MET A 1 -12.14 15.51 2.73
C MET A 1 -11.31 14.24 2.77
N HIS A 2 -10.09 14.30 3.32
CA HIS A 2 -9.18 13.15 3.42
C HIS A 2 -9.54 12.37 4.69
N ASN A 3 -10.03 11.13 4.53
CA ASN A 3 -10.24 10.20 5.64
C ASN A 3 -8.88 9.68 6.12
N ALA A 4 -8.18 10.50 6.90
CA ALA A 4 -7.11 10.06 7.77
C ALA A 4 -7.74 9.25 8.91
N ASN A 5 -8.10 8.00 8.61
CA ASN A 5 -8.38 7.03 9.66
C ASN A 5 -7.04 6.68 10.28
N SER A 6 -6.57 7.59 11.15
CA SER A 6 -5.38 7.44 11.96
C SER A 6 -5.48 6.09 12.65
N SER A 7 -4.65 5.17 12.19
CA SER A 7 -4.41 3.86 12.77
C SER A 7 -4.17 4.00 14.27
N ARG A 8 -5.26 3.94 15.06
CA ARG A 8 -5.24 3.96 16.53
C ARG A 8 -4.40 2.75 16.97
N GLY A 9 -3.12 2.99 17.27
CA GLY A 9 -2.17 1.97 17.71
C GLY A 9 -0.81 1.95 17.01
N LEU A 10 -0.61 2.67 15.90
CA LEU A 10 0.70 2.76 15.26
C LEU A 10 1.45 4.02 15.70
N SER A 11 2.77 3.92 15.83
CA SER A 11 3.61 5.11 16.02
C SER A 11 3.51 6.04 14.79
N PRO A 12 3.71 7.36 14.94
CA PRO A 12 3.59 8.31 13.84
C PRO A 12 4.42 7.91 12.60
N ARG A 13 5.65 7.45 12.80
CA ARG A 13 6.53 6.98 11.73
C ARG A 13 5.98 5.73 11.03
N ARG A 14 5.36 4.82 11.76
CA ARG A 14 4.76 3.63 11.16
C ARG A 14 3.51 4.00 10.37
N ALA A 15 2.68 4.92 10.88
CA ALA A 15 1.53 5.44 10.13
C ALA A 15 1.96 6.14 8.82
N GLU A 16 3.07 6.88 8.83
CA GLU A 16 3.62 7.48 7.61
C GLU A 16 4.09 6.41 6.62
N LEU A 17 4.89 5.43 7.07
CA LEU A 17 5.42 4.36 6.22
C LEU A 17 4.34 3.44 5.64
N THR A 18 3.21 3.29 6.35
CA THR A 18 2.07 2.50 5.89
C THR A 18 1.01 3.34 5.17
N SER A 19 1.31 4.60 4.84
CA SER A 19 0.43 5.46 4.07
C SER A 19 0.36 5.05 2.61
N PHE A 20 -0.76 5.39 1.97
CA PHE A 20 -0.97 5.15 0.54
C PHE A 20 0.07 5.89 -0.32
N ASP A 21 0.42 7.14 0.04
CA ASP A 21 1.39 7.93 -0.72
C ASP A 21 2.78 7.26 -0.76
N ARG A 22 3.25 6.76 0.39
CA ARG A 22 4.49 5.98 0.46
C ARG A 22 4.40 4.71 -0.39
N ALA A 23 3.30 3.97 -0.29
CA ALA A 23 3.08 2.76 -1.09
C ALA A 23 3.07 3.06 -2.60
N TYR A 24 2.45 4.17 -3.01
CA TYR A 24 2.39 4.59 -4.41
C TYR A 24 3.77 4.97 -4.96
N ASN A 25 4.55 5.71 -4.18
CA ASN A 25 5.93 6.03 -4.54
C ASN A 25 6.81 4.78 -4.68
N VAL A 26 6.63 3.77 -3.81
CA VAL A 26 7.30 2.47 -3.93
C VAL A 26 6.85 1.74 -5.20
N ALA A 27 5.55 1.69 -5.47
CA ALA A 27 4.99 1.06 -6.65
C ALA A 27 5.52 1.68 -7.95
N LEU A 28 5.58 3.02 -8.04
CA LEU A 28 6.17 3.71 -9.19
C LEU A 28 7.63 3.34 -9.41
N ARG A 29 8.44 3.34 -8.34
CA ARG A 29 9.87 2.99 -8.43
C ARG A 29 10.06 1.54 -8.86
N ALA A 30 9.32 0.61 -8.24
CA ALA A 30 9.36 -0.80 -8.59
C ALA A 30 8.92 -1.05 -10.04
N ARG A 31 7.85 -0.39 -10.51
CA ARG A 31 7.39 -0.48 -11.91
C ARG A 31 8.44 -0.02 -12.91
N ARG A 32 9.13 1.09 -12.61
CA ARG A 32 10.22 1.64 -13.43
C ARG A 32 11.43 0.70 -13.48
N GLN A 33 11.76 0.06 -12.35
CA GLN A 33 12.91 -0.84 -12.25
C GLN A 33 12.67 -2.22 -12.88
N THR A 34 11.47 -2.78 -12.68
CA THR A 34 11.19 -4.19 -13.00
C THR A 34 10.40 -4.37 -14.29
N GLY A 35 9.73 -3.33 -14.79
CA GLY A 35 8.79 -3.49 -15.89
C GLY A 35 7.44 -4.09 -15.46
N MET A 36 7.31 -4.59 -14.22
CA MET A 36 6.13 -5.30 -13.77
C MET A 36 5.11 -4.36 -13.16
N ARG A 37 3.83 -4.60 -13.48
CA ARG A 37 2.70 -3.95 -12.80
C ARG A 37 2.78 -4.13 -11.29
N GLN A 38 2.37 -3.11 -10.54
CA GLN A 38 2.39 -3.12 -9.08
C GLN A 38 0.98 -2.87 -8.55
N PHE A 39 0.52 -3.77 -7.70
CA PHE A 39 -0.73 -3.65 -6.96
C PHE A 39 -0.45 -3.01 -5.61
N ILE A 40 -1.24 -2.01 -5.27
CA ILE A 40 -1.31 -1.45 -3.92
C ILE A 40 -2.58 -1.99 -3.30
N VAL A 41 -2.45 -2.75 -2.22
CA VAL A 41 -3.56 -3.47 -1.60
C VAL A 41 -3.70 -3.10 -0.14
N ARG A 42 -4.95 -3.10 0.34
CA ARG A 42 -5.28 -3.08 1.75
C ARG A 42 -5.40 -4.52 2.24
N THR A 43 -4.64 -4.88 3.27
CA THR A 43 -4.40 -6.27 3.68
C THR A 43 -5.31 -6.78 4.80
N GLY A 44 -6.05 -5.88 5.48
CA GLY A 44 -6.77 -6.20 6.72
C GLY A 44 -5.89 -6.38 7.96
N ASN A 45 -4.57 -6.47 7.81
CA ASN A 45 -3.62 -6.56 8.91
C ASN A 45 -3.34 -5.16 9.49
N SER A 46 -3.60 -4.96 10.78
CA SER A 46 -3.38 -3.68 11.48
C SER A 46 -1.91 -3.23 11.51
N PHE A 47 -0.96 -4.16 11.45
CA PHE A 47 0.48 -3.87 11.44
C PHE A 47 1.04 -3.61 10.05
N GLN A 48 0.38 -4.10 8.99
CA GLN A 48 0.75 -3.85 7.60
C GLN A 48 -0.50 -3.48 6.79
N PRO A 49 -1.18 -2.37 7.10
CA PRO A 49 -2.51 -2.08 6.56
C PRO A 49 -2.49 -1.88 5.04
N ILE A 50 -1.35 -1.47 4.48
CA ILE A 50 -1.12 -1.32 3.05
C ILE A 50 0.14 -2.09 2.66
N ARG A 51 0.08 -2.77 1.52
CA ARG A 51 1.20 -3.49 0.90
C ARG A 51 1.28 -3.17 -0.59
N THR A 52 2.49 -3.15 -1.13
CA THR A 52 2.74 -3.12 -2.57
C THR A 52 3.29 -4.46 -3.02
N SER A 53 2.78 -5.02 -4.11
CA SER A 53 3.20 -6.32 -4.64
C SER A 53 3.06 -6.36 -6.17
N CYS A 54 3.96 -7.08 -6.85
CA CYS A 54 3.81 -7.39 -8.26
C CYS A 54 2.90 -8.61 -8.52
N LEU A 55 2.56 -9.35 -7.47
CA LEU A 55 1.61 -10.44 -7.50
C LEU A 55 0.17 -9.91 -7.36
N ALA A 56 -0.77 -10.65 -7.93
CA ALA A 56 -2.18 -10.37 -7.75
C ALA A 56 -2.56 -10.36 -6.26
N PRO A 57 -3.54 -9.53 -5.87
CA PRO A 57 -4.09 -9.54 -4.50
C PRO A 57 -4.58 -10.93 -4.12
N GLY A 58 -4.43 -11.30 -2.84
CA GLY A 58 -5.13 -12.44 -2.25
C GLY A 58 -6.64 -12.20 -2.14
N ASN A 59 -7.41 -13.25 -1.85
CA ASN A 59 -8.88 -13.19 -1.80
C ASN A 59 -9.45 -12.16 -0.81
N ASP A 60 -8.75 -11.93 0.31
CA ASP A 60 -9.19 -10.98 1.36
C ASP A 60 -8.58 -9.58 1.22
N GLU A 61 -7.79 -9.36 0.15
CA GLU A 61 -7.11 -8.08 -0.07
C GLU A 61 -7.91 -7.19 -1.02
N VAL A 62 -8.02 -5.91 -0.67
CA VAL A 62 -8.72 -4.92 -1.51
C VAL A 62 -7.69 -4.12 -2.31
N VAL A 63 -7.79 -4.15 -3.63
CA VAL A 63 -6.96 -3.30 -4.50
C VAL A 63 -7.35 -1.85 -4.30
N LEU A 64 -6.38 -1.04 -3.86
CA LEU A 64 -6.51 0.40 -3.75
C LEU A 64 -6.07 1.10 -5.04
N ALA A 65 -5.03 0.59 -5.70
CA ALA A 65 -4.56 1.08 -6.98
C ALA A 65 -3.75 0.02 -7.75
N LEU A 66 -3.68 0.20 -9.07
CA LEU A 66 -2.80 -0.53 -9.96
C LEU A 66 -1.88 0.47 -10.67
N VAL A 67 -0.58 0.25 -10.61
CA VAL A 67 0.43 1.00 -11.36
C VAL A 67 0.92 0.13 -12.50
N ALA A 68 0.61 0.52 -13.73
CA ALA A 68 0.86 -0.24 -14.96
C ALA A 68 1.82 0.48 -15.91
#